data_AF-A0A7Y2DA67-F1
#
_entry.id   AF-A0A7Y2DA67-F1
#
_cell.length_a   1.000
_cell.length_b   1.000
_cell.length_c   1.000
_cell.angle_alpha   90.00
_cell.angle_beta   90.00
_cell.angle_gamma   90.00
#
_symmetry.space_group_name_H-M   'P 1'
#
loop_
_entity.id
_entity.type
_entity.pdbx_description
1 polymer ?
#
loop_
_entity_poly.entity_id
_entity_poly.type
_entity_poly.pdbx_seq_one_letter_code
_entity_poly.pdbx_strand_id
1 'polypeptide(L)'
;MGRRLGRRSSGAGRAVRLRTGGSSGGRHHRYRLAVTDDSSAPRQPRPATEHTRRLHERAGALVSFDDTGDFERARRGLIATIESGQVRVGDHLVWDVAHKDFVRESETAPDTVHPGLWRQARLNSIHGLFEVADGVWQARGYDLANITFIAGDTGWVIIDPLTTASTAAACLDLANSTVGERPVRAVIYTHSHIDHFGGVLGVTTREAVDAGDVRVIAPDGFLREV
;
A
#
# COMPACT_ATOMS: atom_id res chain seq x y z
N MET A 1 -48.26 15.35 36.53
CA MET A 1 -48.43 13.89 36.80
C MET A 1 -47.77 13.14 35.64
N GLY A 2 -46.79 12.26 35.91
CA GLY A 2 -46.22 11.33 34.92
C GLY A 2 -44.93 11.75 34.20
N ARG A 3 -43.77 11.44 34.79
CA ARG A 3 -42.43 11.48 34.19
C ARG A 3 -42.23 10.32 33.19
N ARG A 4 -41.52 10.53 32.08
CA ARG A 4 -40.83 9.47 31.32
C ARG A 4 -39.32 9.60 31.49
N LEU A 5 -38.70 8.49 31.91
CA LEU A 5 -37.29 8.35 32.28
C LEU A 5 -36.40 8.27 31.03
N GLY A 6 -35.38 9.12 30.98
CA GLY A 6 -34.28 9.02 30.02
C GLY A 6 -33.32 7.90 30.40
N ARG A 7 -32.93 7.09 29.40
CA ARG A 7 -31.80 6.16 29.49
C ARG A 7 -30.51 6.98 29.57
N ARG A 8 -29.81 6.91 30.71
CA ARG A 8 -28.41 7.36 30.83
C ARG A 8 -27.50 6.19 30.43
N SER A 9 -26.69 6.39 29.39
CA SER A 9 -25.53 5.56 29.11
C SER A 9 -24.52 5.71 30.25
N SER A 10 -24.20 4.61 30.92
CA SER A 10 -23.17 4.53 31.94
C SER A 10 -21.80 4.72 31.30
N GLY A 11 -21.23 5.92 31.42
CA GLY A 11 -19.80 6.13 31.20
C GLY A 11 -19.04 5.34 32.26
N ALA A 12 -18.11 4.49 31.83
CA ALA A 12 -17.18 3.80 32.72
C ALA A 12 -16.21 4.82 33.34
N GLY A 13 -16.66 5.51 34.38
CA GLY A 13 -15.82 6.32 35.23
C GLY A 13 -14.90 5.41 36.02
N ARG A 14 -13.58 5.60 35.87
CA ARG A 14 -12.56 4.96 36.70
C ARG A 14 -12.77 5.39 38.16
N ALA A 15 -13.31 4.52 38.99
CA ALA A 15 -13.39 4.76 40.42
C ALA A 15 -12.03 4.46 41.07
N VAL A 16 -11.28 5.51 41.42
CA VAL A 16 -10.09 5.38 42.26
C VAL A 16 -10.56 5.27 43.71
N ARG A 17 -10.55 4.07 44.29
CA ARG A 17 -10.75 3.90 45.74
C ARG A 17 -9.39 3.93 46.43
N LEU A 18 -9.09 5.02 47.12
CA LEU A 18 -8.03 5.07 48.11
C LEU A 18 -8.53 4.37 49.38
N ARG A 19 -7.91 3.25 49.76
CA ARG A 19 -8.10 2.64 51.09
C ARG A 19 -6.99 3.14 52.01
N THR A 20 -7.36 3.92 53.02
CA THR A 20 -6.48 4.24 54.14
C THR A 20 -6.59 3.12 55.18
N GLY A 21 -5.60 2.22 55.20
CA GLY A 21 -5.42 1.27 56.30
C GLY A 21 -4.62 1.94 57.41
N GLY A 22 -5.24 2.15 58.58
CA GLY A 22 -4.54 2.63 59.76
C GLY A 22 -3.77 1.49 60.45
N SER A 23 -2.50 1.70 60.72
CA SER A 23 -1.80 1.15 61.89
C SER A 23 -0.46 1.87 62.05
N SER A 24 -0.18 2.28 63.29
CA SER A 24 1.00 2.99 63.75
C SER A 24 2.29 2.17 63.59
N GLY A 25 3.36 2.82 63.11
CA GLY A 25 4.72 2.27 63.13
C GLY A 25 5.45 2.51 61.81
N GLY A 26 6.52 3.31 61.85
CA GLY A 26 7.15 3.88 60.67
C GLY A 26 7.68 2.89 59.63
N ARG A 27 7.62 3.32 58.36
CA ARG A 27 8.54 3.07 57.22
C ARG A 27 7.85 3.52 55.92
N HIS A 28 8.63 4.20 55.07
CA HIS A 28 8.37 4.58 53.67
C HIS A 28 7.01 4.16 53.06
N HIS A 29 6.14 5.15 52.82
CA HIS A 29 4.90 4.95 52.06
C HIS A 29 5.22 4.62 50.59
N ARG A 30 5.33 3.33 50.27
CA ARG A 30 5.25 2.85 48.89
C ARG A 30 3.78 2.81 48.48
N TYR A 31 3.34 3.82 47.72
CA TYR A 31 2.08 3.76 46.99
C TYR A 31 2.22 2.69 45.90
N ARG A 32 1.72 1.48 46.15
CA ARG A 32 1.61 0.46 45.11
C ARG A 32 0.31 0.74 44.36
N LEU A 33 0.43 1.37 43.19
CA LEU A 33 -0.69 1.49 42.25
C LEU A 33 -1.00 0.07 41.77
N ALA A 34 -2.02 -0.57 42.36
CA ALA A 34 -2.55 -1.81 41.83
C ALA A 34 -3.32 -1.48 40.55
N VAL A 35 -2.60 -1.43 39.43
CA VAL A 35 -3.24 -1.54 38.11
C VAL A 35 -3.54 -3.01 37.94
N THR A 36 -4.78 -3.40 38.22
CA THR A 36 -5.30 -4.67 37.74
C THR A 36 -5.47 -4.52 36.24
N ASP A 37 -4.43 -4.88 35.48
CA ASP A 37 -4.55 -5.09 34.04
C ASP A 37 -5.21 -6.45 33.83
N ASP A 38 -6.53 -6.47 33.89
CA ASP A 38 -7.32 -7.59 33.41
C ASP A 38 -7.51 -7.42 31.90
N SER A 39 -6.48 -7.73 31.11
CA SER A 39 -6.58 -7.72 29.65
C SER A 39 -6.19 -9.07 29.04
N SER A 40 -6.99 -10.09 29.36
CA SER A 40 -7.06 -11.34 28.57
C SER A 40 -7.90 -11.19 27.28
N ALA A 41 -8.57 -10.04 27.07
CA ALA A 41 -9.35 -9.78 25.86
C ALA A 41 -8.47 -9.27 24.71
N PRO A 42 -8.67 -9.75 23.46
CA PRO A 42 -7.94 -9.25 22.31
C PRO A 42 -8.19 -7.75 22.14
N ARG A 43 -7.10 -6.98 22.02
CA ARG A 43 -7.19 -5.53 21.82
C ARG A 43 -7.78 -5.24 20.45
N GLN A 44 -9.02 -4.75 20.44
CA GLN A 44 -9.68 -4.27 19.22
C GLN A 44 -9.21 -2.85 18.87
N PRO A 45 -9.17 -2.50 17.56
CA PRO A 45 -8.99 -1.11 17.14
C PRO A 45 -9.99 -0.18 17.82
N ARG A 46 -9.51 1.01 18.24
CA ARG A 46 -10.35 2.02 18.90
C ARG A 46 -10.74 3.11 17.90
N PRO A 47 -11.89 3.77 18.07
CA PRO A 47 -12.26 4.92 17.27
C PRO A 47 -11.27 6.08 17.47
N ALA A 48 -11.21 6.98 16.49
CA ALA A 48 -10.40 8.18 16.57
C ALA A 48 -10.83 9.05 17.76
N THR A 49 -9.86 9.53 18.53
CA THR A 49 -10.13 10.46 19.64
C THR A 49 -10.60 11.81 19.11
N GLU A 50 -11.21 12.62 19.96
CA GLU A 50 -11.51 14.03 19.61
C GLU A 50 -10.24 14.82 19.25
N HIS A 51 -9.10 14.50 19.87
CA HIS A 51 -7.83 15.12 19.51
C HIS A 51 -7.40 14.75 18.09
N THR A 52 -7.46 13.47 17.73
CA THR A 52 -7.16 12.97 16.38
C THR A 52 -8.07 13.60 15.32
N ARG A 53 -9.39 13.63 15.57
CA ARG A 53 -10.37 14.23 14.64
C ARG A 53 -10.06 15.70 14.35
N ARG A 54 -9.78 16.49 15.39
CA ARG A 54 -9.38 17.90 15.23
C ARG A 54 -8.08 18.07 14.43
N LEU A 55 -7.11 17.15 14.54
CA LEU A 55 -5.89 17.21 13.74
C LEU A 55 -6.17 16.90 12.26
N HIS A 56 -7.03 15.92 11.97
CA HIS A 56 -7.43 15.60 10.59
C HIS A 56 -8.25 16.75 9.95
N GLU A 57 -9.19 17.35 10.69
CA GLU A 57 -9.94 18.53 10.25
C GLU A 57 -9.02 19.70 9.91
N ARG A 58 -8.04 19.99 10.78
CA ARG A 58 -7.05 21.06 10.54
C ARG A 58 -6.18 20.77 9.31
N ALA A 59 -5.79 19.52 9.09
CA ALA A 59 -5.00 19.15 7.92
C ALA A 59 -5.78 19.39 6.61
N GLY A 60 -7.07 19.06 6.59
CA GLY A 60 -7.95 19.36 5.45
C GLY A 60 -8.11 20.86 5.16
N ALA A 61 -7.94 21.72 6.16
CA ALA A 61 -8.01 23.17 5.99
C ALA A 61 -6.67 23.81 5.55
N LEU A 62 -5.53 23.15 5.80
CA LEU A 62 -4.20 23.68 5.48
C LEU A 62 -3.69 23.28 4.09
N VAL A 63 -4.20 22.19 3.53
CA VAL A 63 -3.83 21.68 2.21
C VAL A 63 -5.12 21.49 1.41
N SER A 64 -5.27 22.19 0.28
CA SER A 64 -6.40 21.94 -0.62
C SER A 64 -6.19 20.60 -1.31
N PHE A 65 -7.17 19.72 -1.18
CA PHE A 65 -7.22 18.42 -1.84
C PHE A 65 -8.19 18.42 -3.03
N ASP A 66 -8.69 19.59 -3.41
CA ASP A 66 -9.75 19.78 -4.40
C ASP A 66 -9.23 19.75 -5.86
N ASP A 67 -7.91 19.75 -6.06
CA ASP A 67 -7.31 19.53 -7.38
C ASP A 67 -7.52 18.07 -7.82
N THR A 68 -8.36 17.89 -8.84
CA THR A 68 -8.68 16.59 -9.45
C THR A 68 -7.66 16.16 -10.51
N GLY A 69 -6.70 17.02 -10.87
CA GLY A 69 -5.75 16.77 -11.95
C GLY A 69 -4.93 15.49 -11.76
N ASP A 70 -4.59 15.11 -10.52
CA ASP A 70 -3.88 13.84 -10.28
C ASP A 70 -4.75 12.62 -10.58
N PHE A 71 -6.06 12.69 -10.31
CA PHE A 71 -6.97 11.60 -10.63
C PHE A 71 -7.15 11.44 -12.15
N GLU A 72 -7.15 12.55 -12.90
CA GLU A 72 -7.17 12.52 -14.36
C GLU A 72 -5.88 11.90 -14.90
N ARG A 73 -4.72 12.36 -14.42
CA ARG A 73 -3.40 11.82 -14.81
C ARG A 73 -3.27 10.33 -14.46
N ALA A 74 -3.74 9.93 -13.28
CA ALA A 74 -3.69 8.54 -12.84
C ALA A 74 -4.61 7.62 -13.64
N ARG A 75 -5.68 8.11 -14.28
CA ARG A 75 -6.56 7.30 -15.14
C ARG A 75 -6.16 7.32 -16.60
N ARG A 76 -5.45 8.36 -17.03
CA ARG A 76 -5.08 8.57 -18.43
C ARG A 76 -4.31 7.37 -18.97
N GLY A 77 -4.76 6.87 -20.13
CA GLY A 77 -4.11 5.78 -20.84
C GLY A 77 -4.40 4.38 -20.31
N LEU A 78 -5.32 4.20 -19.34
CA LEU A 78 -5.70 2.85 -18.89
C LEU A 78 -6.29 2.03 -20.05
N ILE A 79 -5.68 0.90 -20.38
CA ILE A 79 -6.09 0.04 -21.50
C ILE A 79 -6.46 -1.39 -21.08
N ALA A 80 -5.91 -1.89 -19.98
CA ALA A 80 -6.23 -3.24 -19.49
C ALA A 80 -5.98 -3.40 -17.99
N THR A 81 -6.57 -4.44 -17.40
CA THR A 81 -6.34 -4.87 -16.02
C THR A 81 -6.31 -6.39 -15.96
N ILE A 82 -5.52 -6.96 -15.04
CA ILE A 82 -5.71 -8.36 -14.59
C ILE A 82 -7.12 -8.47 -14.00
N GLU A 83 -7.99 -9.27 -14.63
CA GLU A 83 -9.43 -9.36 -14.33
C GLU A 83 -9.70 -9.70 -12.86
N SER A 84 -8.97 -10.65 -12.30
CA SER A 84 -9.09 -11.03 -10.89
C SER A 84 -8.55 -9.97 -9.92
N GLY A 85 -7.70 -9.05 -10.41
CA GLY A 85 -6.91 -8.16 -9.56
C GLY A 85 -5.84 -8.87 -8.71
N GLN A 86 -5.67 -10.18 -8.87
CA GLN A 86 -4.83 -11.01 -8.02
C GLN A 86 -3.68 -11.65 -8.81
N VAL A 87 -2.49 -11.61 -8.22
CA VAL A 87 -1.33 -12.39 -8.67
C VAL A 87 -1.16 -13.56 -7.72
N ARG A 88 -1.13 -14.78 -8.27
CA ARG A 88 -1.07 -16.03 -7.49
C ARG A 88 0.00 -16.97 -8.03
N VAL A 89 0.57 -17.79 -7.15
CA VAL A 89 1.45 -18.92 -7.49
C VAL A 89 0.86 -20.16 -6.83
N GLY A 90 0.19 -21.00 -7.62
CA GLY A 90 -0.66 -22.06 -7.08
C GLY A 90 -1.72 -21.48 -6.12
N ASP A 91 -1.73 -21.97 -4.89
CA ASP A 91 -2.67 -21.52 -3.85
C ASP A 91 -2.18 -20.28 -3.06
N HIS A 92 -0.97 -19.80 -3.35
CA HIS A 92 -0.40 -18.65 -2.65
C HIS A 92 -0.78 -17.33 -3.33
N LEU A 93 -1.44 -16.45 -2.57
CA LEU A 93 -1.71 -15.07 -2.99
C LEU A 93 -0.44 -14.24 -2.82
N VAL A 94 0.11 -13.73 -3.93
CA VAL A 94 1.31 -12.89 -3.93
C VAL A 94 0.91 -11.42 -3.83
N TRP A 95 -0.08 -11.01 -4.62
CA TRP A 95 -0.57 -9.64 -4.63
C TRP A 95 -2.07 -9.61 -4.87
N ASP A 96 -2.76 -8.66 -4.22
CA ASP A 96 -4.20 -8.44 -4.37
C ASP A 96 -4.50 -6.94 -4.35
N VAL A 97 -4.89 -6.40 -5.50
CA VAL A 97 -5.26 -4.99 -5.63
C VAL A 97 -6.60 -4.69 -4.96
N ALA A 98 -7.51 -5.68 -4.88
CA ALA A 98 -8.84 -5.52 -4.33
C ALA A 98 -8.82 -5.39 -2.80
N HIS A 99 -7.73 -5.81 -2.14
CA HIS A 99 -7.54 -5.60 -0.70
C HIS A 99 -7.67 -4.13 -0.27
N LYS A 100 -7.48 -3.19 -1.21
CA LYS A 100 -7.58 -1.74 -0.97
C LYS A 100 -8.89 -1.12 -1.48
N ASP A 101 -9.86 -1.90 -1.97
CA ASP A 101 -11.07 -1.35 -2.60
C ASP A 101 -11.91 -0.51 -1.64
N PHE A 102 -11.83 -0.76 -0.33
CA PHE A 102 -12.53 0.05 0.69
C PHE A 102 -12.20 1.54 0.61
N VAL A 103 -11.01 1.94 0.10
CA VAL A 103 -10.68 3.36 -0.06
C VAL A 103 -11.44 4.03 -1.20
N ARG A 104 -11.98 3.24 -2.13
CA ARG A 104 -12.77 3.73 -3.27
C ARG A 104 -14.24 3.94 -2.92
N GLU A 105 -14.72 3.36 -1.83
CA GLU A 105 -16.12 3.45 -1.39
C GLU A 105 -16.52 4.85 -0.94
N SER A 106 -15.56 5.69 -0.54
CA SER A 106 -15.79 7.06 -0.08
C SER A 106 -14.68 8.01 -0.52
N GLU A 107 -15.06 9.18 -1.03
CA GLU A 107 -14.10 10.27 -1.28
C GLU A 107 -13.62 10.91 0.01
N THR A 108 -14.51 10.95 1.00
CA THR A 108 -14.25 11.50 2.33
C THR A 108 -13.45 10.51 3.15
N ALA A 109 -12.33 10.98 3.72
CA ALA A 109 -11.52 10.18 4.62
C ALA A 109 -12.28 9.88 5.93
N PRO A 110 -12.18 8.66 6.49
CA PRO A 110 -12.70 8.37 7.81
C PRO A 110 -11.90 9.10 8.88
N ASP A 111 -12.51 9.36 10.03
CA ASP A 111 -11.88 10.02 11.19
C ASP A 111 -10.57 9.38 11.66
N THR A 112 -10.35 8.10 11.32
CA THR A 112 -9.17 7.30 11.67
C THR A 112 -8.01 7.41 10.68
N VAL A 113 -8.16 8.11 9.55
CA VAL A 113 -7.11 8.26 8.53
C VAL A 113 -6.92 9.74 8.16
N HIS A 114 -5.67 10.15 8.01
CA HIS A 114 -5.34 11.51 7.56
C HIS A 114 -5.90 11.77 6.14
N PRO A 115 -6.57 12.90 5.87
CA PRO A 115 -7.25 13.14 4.58
C PRO A 115 -6.31 13.08 3.37
N GLY A 116 -5.10 13.64 3.49
CA GLY A 116 -4.09 13.54 2.41
C GLY A 116 -3.61 12.11 2.15
N LEU A 117 -3.54 11.27 3.19
CA LEU A 117 -3.17 9.86 3.02
C LEU A 117 -4.31 9.08 2.37
N TRP A 118 -5.56 9.39 2.72
CA TRP A 118 -6.73 8.82 2.07
C TRP A 118 -6.77 9.16 0.58
N ARG A 119 -6.52 10.42 0.21
CA ARG A 119 -6.39 10.84 -1.19
C ARG A 119 -5.30 10.05 -1.91
N GLN A 120 -4.11 9.93 -1.31
CA GLN A 120 -3.01 9.17 -1.93
C GLN A 120 -3.35 7.67 -2.05
N ALA A 121 -4.02 7.09 -1.06
CA ALA A 121 -4.47 5.71 -1.13
C ALA A 121 -5.46 5.50 -2.29
N ARG A 122 -6.41 6.43 -2.48
CA ARG A 122 -7.33 6.42 -3.63
C ARG A 122 -6.60 6.52 -4.97
N LEU A 123 -5.58 7.37 -5.08
CA LEU A 123 -4.75 7.50 -6.29
C LEU A 123 -3.98 6.20 -6.56
N ASN A 124 -3.29 5.65 -5.56
CA ASN A 124 -2.52 4.42 -5.68
C ASN A 124 -3.38 3.17 -5.87
N SER A 125 -4.68 3.25 -5.57
CA SER A 125 -5.62 2.20 -5.93
C SER A 125 -5.93 2.20 -7.43
N ILE A 126 -5.60 3.22 -8.23
CA ILE A 126 -5.80 3.16 -9.68
C ILE A 126 -4.68 2.30 -10.31
N HIS A 127 -5.01 1.07 -10.70
CA HIS A 127 -4.08 0.05 -11.19
C HIS A 127 -4.45 -0.42 -12.61
N GLY A 128 -3.54 -1.15 -13.25
CA GLY A 128 -3.73 -1.66 -14.61
C GLY A 128 -2.50 -1.47 -15.50
N LEU A 129 -2.66 -1.78 -16.78
CA LEU A 129 -1.74 -1.43 -17.85
C LEU A 129 -2.16 -0.11 -18.48
N PHE A 130 -1.23 0.83 -18.57
CA PHE A 130 -1.45 2.18 -19.08
C PHE A 130 -0.55 2.45 -20.27
N GLU A 131 -1.08 3.02 -21.34
CA GLU A 131 -0.32 3.65 -22.41
C GLU A 131 0.15 5.03 -21.97
N VAL A 132 1.46 5.25 -21.97
CA VAL A 132 2.10 6.51 -21.55
C VAL A 132 2.43 7.37 -22.76
N ALA A 133 2.93 6.73 -23.82
CA ALA A 133 3.22 7.31 -25.12
C ALA A 133 3.15 6.20 -26.16
N ASP A 134 3.23 6.56 -27.45
CA ASP A 134 3.30 5.57 -28.53
C ASP A 134 4.49 4.63 -28.30
N GLY A 135 4.22 3.32 -28.31
CA GLY A 135 5.23 2.29 -28.04
C GLY A 135 5.67 2.15 -26.57
N VAL A 136 5.04 2.86 -25.62
CA VAL A 136 5.45 2.87 -24.20
C VAL A 136 4.26 2.64 -23.27
N TRP A 137 4.36 1.59 -22.46
CA TRP A 137 3.33 1.20 -21.50
C TRP A 137 3.90 1.01 -20.09
N GLN A 138 3.06 1.20 -19.09
CA GLN A 138 3.39 0.91 -17.69
C GLN A 138 2.30 0.07 -17.05
N ALA A 139 2.67 -1.07 -16.45
CA ALA A 139 1.79 -1.75 -15.52
C ALA A 139 2.03 -1.21 -14.11
N ARG A 140 0.93 -0.81 -13.45
CA ARG A 140 0.95 -0.10 -12.16
C ARG A 140 0.03 -0.77 -11.17
N GLY A 141 0.43 -0.78 -9.90
CA GLY A 141 -0.39 -1.26 -8.79
C GLY A 141 -0.46 -2.79 -8.65
N TYR A 142 0.32 -3.55 -9.42
CA TYR A 142 0.47 -5.02 -9.28
C TYR A 142 1.68 -5.44 -8.43
N ASP A 143 2.40 -4.45 -7.91
CA ASP A 143 3.48 -4.54 -6.92
C ASP A 143 3.63 -3.11 -6.32
N LEU A 144 4.67 -2.87 -5.51
CA LEU A 144 5.01 -1.55 -4.98
C LEU A 144 5.45 -0.57 -6.08
N ALA A 145 6.35 -1.01 -6.95
CA ALA A 145 6.86 -0.24 -8.08
C ALA A 145 5.97 -0.37 -9.33
N ASN A 146 6.34 0.37 -10.38
CA ASN A 146 5.80 0.18 -11.73
C ASN A 146 6.81 -0.60 -12.56
N ILE A 147 6.31 -1.38 -13.53
CA ILE A 147 7.12 -1.98 -14.59
C ILE A 147 6.77 -1.29 -15.90
N THR A 148 7.80 -0.89 -16.65
CA THR A 148 7.62 -0.20 -17.94
C THR A 148 8.00 -1.12 -19.08
N PHE A 149 7.17 -1.15 -20.12
CA PHE A 149 7.40 -1.89 -21.36
C PHE A 149 7.56 -0.90 -22.51
N ILE A 150 8.67 -0.99 -23.24
CA ILE A 150 8.94 -0.20 -24.43
C ILE A 150 9.07 -1.15 -25.61
N ALA A 151 8.24 -0.96 -26.64
CA ALA A 151 8.36 -1.72 -27.88
C ALA A 151 9.58 -1.23 -28.66
N GLY A 152 10.60 -2.07 -28.76
CA GLY A 152 11.69 -1.89 -29.71
C GLY A 152 11.44 -2.66 -31.01
N ASP A 153 12.30 -2.45 -32.00
CA ASP A 153 12.18 -3.06 -33.34
C ASP A 153 12.20 -4.60 -33.32
N THR A 154 12.84 -5.20 -32.31
CA THR A 154 13.08 -6.65 -32.23
C THR A 154 12.51 -7.31 -30.97
N GLY A 155 11.87 -6.53 -30.09
CA GLY A 155 11.29 -7.05 -28.86
C GLY A 155 11.09 -6.00 -27.76
N TRP A 156 10.79 -6.47 -26.55
CA TRP A 156 10.63 -5.62 -25.38
C TRP A 156 11.95 -5.10 -24.84
N VAL A 157 11.97 -3.81 -24.51
CA VAL A 157 12.85 -3.26 -23.47
C VAL A 157 12.00 -3.06 -22.22
N ILE A 158 12.35 -3.74 -21.14
CA ILE A 158 11.63 -3.69 -19.86
C ILE A 158 12.43 -2.83 -18.89
N ILE A 159 11.77 -1.95 -18.16
CA ILE A 159 12.38 -1.16 -17.08
C ILE A 159 11.73 -1.58 -15.76
N ASP A 160 12.58 -1.94 -14.81
CA ASP A 160 12.28 -2.32 -13.43
C ASP A 160 11.26 -3.47 -13.30
N PRO A 161 11.71 -4.74 -13.33
CA PRO A 161 10.83 -5.91 -13.29
C PRO A 161 10.29 -6.21 -11.88
N LEU A 162 9.88 -5.20 -11.12
CA LEU A 162 9.17 -5.33 -9.84
C LEU A 162 9.96 -6.09 -8.75
N THR A 163 9.27 -6.42 -7.66
CA THR A 163 9.87 -7.07 -6.48
C THR A 163 10.00 -8.58 -6.65
N THR A 164 9.07 -9.23 -7.36
CA THR A 164 8.99 -10.70 -7.44
C THR A 164 8.79 -11.18 -8.87
N ALA A 165 9.30 -12.39 -9.17
CA ALA A 165 9.16 -12.97 -10.50
C ALA A 165 7.68 -13.15 -10.91
N SER A 166 6.81 -13.49 -9.97
CA SER A 166 5.38 -13.71 -10.26
C SER A 166 4.63 -12.42 -10.58
N THR A 167 4.92 -11.31 -9.90
CA THR A 167 4.32 -10.01 -10.23
C THR A 167 4.82 -9.49 -11.58
N ALA A 168 6.12 -9.65 -11.86
CA ALA A 168 6.71 -9.26 -13.14
C ALA A 168 6.16 -10.08 -14.32
N ALA A 169 6.07 -11.41 -14.17
CA ALA A 169 5.51 -12.31 -15.18
C ALA A 169 4.04 -11.98 -15.47
N ALA A 170 3.22 -11.79 -14.43
CA ALA A 170 1.81 -11.42 -14.61
C ALA A 170 1.64 -10.08 -15.35
N CYS A 171 2.52 -9.11 -15.12
CA CYS A 171 2.51 -7.84 -15.85
C CYS A 171 2.97 -8.00 -17.30
N LEU A 172 3.97 -8.83 -17.57
CA LEU A 172 4.43 -9.14 -18.92
C LEU A 172 3.34 -9.88 -19.71
N ASP A 173 2.65 -10.83 -19.10
CA ASP A 173 1.51 -11.52 -19.70
C ASP A 173 0.35 -10.56 -20.01
N LEU A 174 0.06 -9.63 -19.10
CA LEU A 174 -0.92 -8.57 -19.35
C LEU A 174 -0.51 -7.70 -20.55
N ALA A 175 0.76 -7.29 -20.63
CA ALA A 175 1.27 -6.52 -21.77
C ALA A 175 1.19 -7.32 -23.08
N ASN A 176 1.66 -8.57 -23.09
CA ASN A 176 1.67 -9.43 -24.27
C ASN A 176 0.25 -9.70 -24.79
N SER A 177 -0.69 -10.00 -23.90
CA SER A 177 -2.09 -10.24 -24.26
C SER A 177 -2.83 -8.99 -24.71
N THR A 178 -2.42 -7.79 -24.27
CA THR A 178 -3.10 -6.54 -24.60
C THR A 178 -2.54 -5.88 -25.86
N VAL A 179 -1.22 -5.79 -25.99
CA VAL A 179 -0.55 -5.00 -27.04
C VAL A 179 0.35 -5.84 -27.95
N GLY A 180 0.28 -7.16 -27.84
CA GLY A 180 1.00 -8.13 -28.67
C GLY A 180 2.23 -8.70 -27.98
N GLU A 181 2.47 -10.00 -28.20
CA GLU A 181 3.61 -10.71 -27.65
C GLU A 181 4.91 -10.30 -28.35
N ARG A 182 5.97 -10.11 -27.56
CA ARG A 182 7.31 -9.80 -28.06
C ARG A 182 8.37 -10.50 -27.18
N PRO A 183 9.48 -10.97 -27.76
CA PRO A 183 10.58 -11.48 -26.95
C PRO A 183 11.19 -10.35 -26.13
N VAL A 184 11.60 -10.63 -24.90
CA VAL A 184 12.39 -9.67 -24.10
C VAL A 184 13.80 -9.59 -24.68
N ARG A 185 14.32 -8.37 -24.85
CA ARG A 185 15.66 -8.11 -25.42
C ARG A 185 16.57 -7.34 -24.48
N ALA A 186 15.98 -6.53 -23.61
CA ALA A 186 16.70 -5.84 -22.58
C ALA A 186 15.85 -5.65 -21.32
N VAL A 187 16.53 -5.66 -20.17
CA VAL A 187 15.99 -5.25 -18.89
C VAL A 187 16.89 -4.14 -18.34
N ILE A 188 16.30 -3.01 -17.98
CA ILE A 188 16.98 -1.88 -17.36
C ILE A 188 16.58 -1.83 -15.89
N TYR A 189 17.54 -1.80 -14.99
CA TYR A 189 17.33 -1.42 -13.60
C TYR A 189 17.61 0.06 -13.45
N THR A 190 16.67 0.81 -12.91
CA THR A 190 16.85 2.25 -12.67
C THR A 190 17.77 2.50 -11.48
N HIS A 191 17.67 1.68 -10.43
CA HIS A 191 18.48 1.78 -9.21
C HIS A 191 18.42 0.48 -8.37
N SER A 192 19.26 0.38 -7.34
CA SER A 192 19.55 -0.84 -6.58
C SER A 192 18.58 -1.16 -5.43
N HIS A 193 17.28 -0.85 -5.59
CA HIS A 193 16.25 -1.29 -4.63
C HIS A 193 15.49 -2.52 -5.12
N ILE A 194 15.14 -3.40 -4.17
CA ILE A 194 14.60 -4.73 -4.45
C ILE A 194 13.30 -4.71 -5.26
N ASP A 195 12.47 -3.69 -5.08
CA ASP A 195 11.23 -3.49 -5.83
C ASP A 195 11.43 -3.11 -7.29
N HIS A 196 12.69 -2.88 -7.71
CA HIS A 196 13.06 -2.53 -9.08
C HIS A 196 13.92 -3.58 -9.79
N PHE A 197 14.43 -4.60 -9.10
CA PHE A 197 15.22 -5.67 -9.74
C PHE A 197 14.80 -7.09 -9.33
N GLY A 198 14.07 -7.24 -8.23
CA GLY A 198 13.81 -8.53 -7.59
C GLY A 198 13.04 -9.52 -8.46
N GLY A 199 12.18 -9.02 -9.37
CA GLY A 199 11.36 -9.86 -10.24
C GLY A 199 11.95 -10.15 -11.62
N VAL A 200 13.25 -9.91 -11.86
CA VAL A 200 13.88 -10.14 -13.17
C VAL A 200 13.65 -11.56 -13.75
N LEU A 201 13.62 -12.59 -12.90
CA LEU A 201 13.38 -13.96 -13.32
C LEU A 201 11.93 -14.24 -13.79
N GLY A 202 11.03 -13.26 -13.65
CA GLY A 202 9.70 -13.29 -14.22
C GLY A 202 9.64 -12.83 -15.68
N VAL A 203 10.70 -12.18 -16.19
CA VAL A 203 10.71 -11.60 -17.55
C VAL A 203 11.88 -12.10 -18.40
N THR A 204 12.88 -12.75 -17.80
CA THR A 204 14.00 -13.38 -18.51
C THR A 204 14.55 -14.54 -17.68
N THR A 205 15.47 -15.31 -18.24
CA THR A 205 16.23 -16.35 -17.53
C THR A 205 17.72 -16.01 -17.49
N ARG A 206 18.47 -16.72 -16.64
CA ARG A 206 19.94 -16.63 -16.62
C ARG A 206 20.52 -17.10 -17.95
N GLU A 207 19.98 -18.17 -18.51
CA GLU A 207 20.44 -18.77 -19.76
C GLU A 207 20.33 -17.79 -20.93
N ALA A 208 19.22 -17.05 -21.02
CA ALA A 208 19.02 -16.04 -22.05
C ALA A 208 20.00 -14.85 -21.91
N VAL A 209 20.34 -14.49 -20.67
CA VAL A 209 21.34 -13.43 -20.41
C VAL A 209 22.75 -13.92 -20.75
N ASP A 210 23.12 -15.12 -20.31
CA ASP A 210 24.43 -15.72 -20.56
C ASP A 210 24.66 -15.99 -22.07
N ALA A 211 23.60 -16.31 -22.81
CA ALA A 211 23.63 -16.45 -24.27
C ALA A 211 23.71 -15.11 -25.03
N GLY A 212 23.45 -13.98 -24.36
CA GLY A 212 23.41 -12.65 -24.97
C GLY A 212 22.09 -12.30 -25.67
N ASP A 213 21.04 -13.12 -25.52
CA ASP A 213 19.70 -12.86 -26.06
C ASP A 213 19.01 -11.71 -25.33
N VAL A 214 19.27 -11.58 -24.02
CA VAL A 214 18.76 -10.51 -23.16
C VAL A 214 19.89 -9.74 -22.50
N ARG A 215 19.91 -8.41 -22.68
CA ARG A 215 20.86 -7.53 -22.00
C ARG A 215 20.29 -6.99 -20.70
N VAL A 216 21.03 -7.11 -19.60
CA VAL A 216 20.71 -6.44 -18.34
C VAL A 216 21.58 -5.19 -18.22
N ILE A 217 20.94 -4.02 -18.05
CA ILE A 217 21.58 -2.71 -18.00
C ILE A 217 21.27 -2.08 -16.64
N ALA A 218 22.28 -1.53 -15.98
CA ALA A 218 22.12 -0.86 -14.69
C ALA A 218 23.13 0.29 -14.56
N PRO A 219 22.90 1.26 -13.65
CA PRO A 219 23.86 2.30 -13.33
C PRO A 219 25.20 1.73 -12.86
N ASP A 220 26.27 2.50 -13.06
CA ASP A 220 27.53 2.20 -12.39
C ASP A 220 27.34 2.18 -10.86
N GLY A 221 28.03 1.26 -10.18
CA GLY A 221 27.90 1.09 -8.73
C GLY A 221 26.68 0.31 -8.24
N PHE A 222 25.76 -0.14 -9.11
CA PHE A 222 24.52 -0.85 -8.73
C PHE A 222 24.70 -1.98 -7.70
N LEU A 223 25.78 -2.78 -7.81
CA LEU A 223 26.04 -3.90 -6.90
C LEU A 223 26.61 -3.50 -5.53
N ARG A 224 26.90 -2.21 -5.30
CA ARG A 224 27.58 -1.71 -4.09
C ARG A 224 26.69 -0.83 -3.23
N GLU A 225 25.66 -0.20 -3.79
CA GLU A 225 24.75 0.64 -3.04
C GLU A 225 23.83 -0.23 -2.14
N VAL A 226 23.58 0.26 -0.92
CA VAL A 226 22.77 -0.37 0.13
C VAL A 226 21.50 0.41 0.40
#